data_AF-A0A316QB55-F1
#
_entry.id   AF-A0A316QB55-F1
#
_cell.length_a   1.000
_cell.length_b   1.000
_cell.length_c   1.000
_cell.angle_alpha   90.00
_cell.angle_beta   90.00
_cell.angle_gamma   90.00
#
_symmetry.space_group_name_H-M   'P 1'
#
loop_
_entity.id
_entity.type
_entity.pdbx_description
1 polymer ?
#
loop_
_entity_poly.entity_id
_entity_poly.type
_entity_poly.pdbx_seq_one_letter_code
_entity_poly.pdbx_strand_id
1 'polypeptide(L)'
;MKKVSNYIIGLSLGLYDVGYSVCDINGKLIRFKHRNMWGISRKRQTFTAAMTSPTIWIQRLQELFSSEISSLDPDFFERIGQGLNGKDHAMSFVSDVVTERKELTRRYPTIYHLRNCLTQETGKVDLRLLYLALHHILKRGGHPREGMRIYEKHKRDLALLKQLYRKYAPQKYASMFRRSDIGPNYAGYIVRPPLYTQESFYARIRQDLGDIRSDSELLFCFSEIENGTFLPHMGEDVYYEPPSAEEVAQILENQAQRYPFLARQKESIKSLCEDRCTKWLLVHQKETIVLAHRMVQEIVKIQGTEPDQIFITWDLESELDRSELQMAWKRIHGACQCAVAWIHPEDLEKVEKTAVLLDSRLINDNYPAQRAFLALSLGLFSSPSACDGEAEPDLQKRNGRLKIDVAAFSSHRELISEIKRTFGFFDFFESGFPGVFCRYHSVNRMRSPQIGLVCRGNSNFALGEQILYNGVEYGIAASGELVSLTQITLPQPILERLNNILSSDGQECLYAKDYIEIYEVLLEKAEKFSLFYQHSTIFSDNLRQWFYHLSIQEQRQSIISLLHGLRAVRSCGIFVEHLDYEHMIRVDRSVTGMFEQKRKYLLCAT
;
A
#
# COMPACT_ATOMS: atom_id res chain seq x y z
N MET A 1 5.95 33.50 -32.76
CA MET A 1 5.94 33.78 -31.30
C MET A 1 6.08 32.45 -30.57
N LYS A 2 7.10 32.28 -29.72
CA LYS A 2 7.13 31.15 -28.77
C LYS A 2 5.92 31.33 -27.85
N LYS A 3 5.07 30.30 -27.68
CA LYS A 3 3.99 30.33 -26.68
C LYS A 3 4.61 30.61 -25.32
N VAL A 4 4.11 31.63 -24.61
CA VAL A 4 4.46 31.88 -23.21
C VAL A 4 3.83 30.75 -22.39
N SER A 5 4.65 30.07 -21.59
CA SER A 5 4.17 29.09 -20.63
C SER A 5 3.46 29.81 -19.48
N ASN A 6 2.39 29.20 -18.96
CA ASN A 6 1.57 29.73 -17.87
C ASN A 6 1.21 28.61 -16.87
N TYR A 7 2.10 27.63 -16.70
CA TYR A 7 1.81 26.46 -15.87
C TYR A 7 3.02 25.92 -15.12
N ILE A 8 2.73 25.25 -14.01
CA ILE A 8 3.69 24.70 -13.08
C ILE A 8 3.34 23.24 -12.76
N ILE A 9 4.35 22.48 -12.33
CA ILE A 9 4.20 21.06 -11.99
C ILE A 9 4.61 20.83 -10.54
N GLY A 10 3.78 20.11 -9.79
CA GLY A 10 4.11 19.57 -8.48
C GLY A 10 4.39 18.08 -8.59
N LEU A 11 5.43 17.60 -7.90
CA LEU A 11 5.77 16.17 -7.80
C LEU A 11 5.99 15.76 -6.34
N SER A 12 5.49 14.59 -5.99
CA SER A 12 5.80 13.91 -4.72
C SER A 12 6.42 12.56 -5.03
N LEU A 13 7.67 12.36 -4.62
CA LEU A 13 8.42 11.14 -4.90
C LEU A 13 8.35 10.18 -3.71
N GLY A 14 7.66 9.06 -3.87
CA GLY A 14 7.62 7.97 -2.91
C GLY A 14 8.54 6.81 -3.30
N LEU A 15 8.63 5.82 -2.41
CA LEU A 15 9.45 4.63 -2.66
C LEU A 15 8.93 3.79 -3.83
N TYR A 16 7.62 3.77 -4.07
CA TYR A 16 6.98 2.94 -5.10
C TYR A 16 6.14 3.72 -6.11
N ASP A 17 6.00 5.03 -5.91
CA ASP A 17 5.05 5.86 -6.64
C ASP A 17 5.55 7.29 -6.81
N VAL A 18 4.91 8.00 -7.74
CA VAL A 18 5.10 9.42 -7.99
C VAL A 18 3.72 10.07 -8.05
N GLY A 19 3.43 10.92 -7.08
CA GLY A 19 2.30 11.85 -7.15
C GLY A 19 2.63 13.02 -8.08
N TYR A 20 1.65 13.49 -8.85
CA TYR A 20 1.79 14.66 -9.70
C TYR A 20 0.58 15.58 -9.62
N SER A 21 0.81 16.86 -9.88
CA SER A 21 -0.22 17.87 -10.07
C SER A 21 0.24 18.94 -11.05
N VAL A 22 -0.67 19.51 -11.82
CA VAL A 22 -0.39 20.55 -12.80
C VAL A 22 -1.39 21.69 -12.64
N CYS A 23 -0.88 22.89 -12.37
CA CYS A 23 -1.69 24.09 -12.18
C CYS A 23 -1.23 25.20 -13.12
N ASP A 24 -2.11 26.17 -13.33
CA ASP A 24 -1.68 27.46 -13.85
C ASP A 24 -0.89 28.26 -12.79
N ILE A 25 -0.31 29.39 -13.19
CA ILE A 25 0.44 30.27 -12.30
C ILE A 25 -0.39 30.89 -11.16
N ASN A 26 -1.73 30.82 -11.24
CA ASN A 26 -2.62 31.28 -10.19
C ASN A 26 -2.98 30.16 -9.19
N GLY A 27 -2.39 28.97 -9.35
CA GLY A 27 -2.63 27.82 -8.49
C GLY A 27 -3.88 27.00 -8.88
N LYS A 28 -4.55 27.31 -9.98
CA LYS A 28 -5.74 26.56 -10.42
C LYS A 28 -5.34 25.32 -11.20
N LEU A 29 -5.89 24.16 -10.84
CA LEU A 29 -5.64 22.89 -11.54
C LEU A 29 -5.98 23.00 -13.04
N ILE A 30 -5.02 22.63 -13.88
CA ILE A 30 -5.23 22.58 -15.33
C ILE A 30 -6.05 21.35 -15.68
N ARG A 31 -6.94 21.52 -16.65
CA ARG A 31 -7.74 20.43 -17.21
C ARG A 31 -7.25 20.04 -18.59
N PHE A 32 -7.14 18.75 -18.82
CA PHE A 32 -6.89 18.16 -20.14
C PHE A 32 -7.98 17.15 -20.44
N LYS A 33 -8.63 17.26 -21.62
CA LYS A 33 -9.79 16.44 -21.99
C LYS A 33 -10.87 16.38 -20.90
N HIS A 34 -11.18 17.54 -20.31
CA HIS A 34 -12.14 17.71 -19.21
C HIS A 34 -11.73 17.07 -17.87
N ARG A 35 -10.47 16.71 -17.68
CA ARG A 35 -9.99 16.00 -16.49
C ARG A 35 -8.91 16.82 -15.79
N ASN A 36 -8.95 16.92 -14.46
CA ASN A 36 -7.92 17.63 -13.69
C ASN A 36 -6.57 16.88 -13.86
N MET A 37 -5.50 17.64 -14.09
CA MET A 37 -4.17 17.08 -14.31
C MET A 37 -3.44 16.85 -12.99
N TRP A 38 -3.89 15.86 -12.24
CA TRP A 38 -3.27 15.40 -11.00
C TRP A 38 -3.52 13.90 -10.83
N GLY A 39 -2.73 13.25 -9.97
CA GLY A 39 -2.89 11.83 -9.67
C GLY A 39 -1.58 11.15 -9.31
N ILE A 40 -1.55 9.83 -9.45
CA ILE A 40 -0.41 9.01 -9.02
C ILE A 40 -0.02 8.07 -10.14
N SER A 41 1.29 7.92 -10.34
CA SER A 41 1.87 6.88 -11.16
C SER A 41 2.61 5.91 -10.25
N ARG A 42 2.21 4.64 -10.27
CA ARG A 42 2.89 3.57 -9.50
C ARG A 42 3.86 2.82 -10.39
N LYS A 43 5.00 2.41 -9.84
CA LYS A 43 5.92 1.52 -10.53
C LYS A 43 5.22 0.18 -10.77
N ARG A 44 5.32 -0.36 -11.99
CA ARG A 44 5.10 -1.81 -12.15
C ARG A 44 6.23 -2.46 -11.37
N GLN A 45 5.89 -3.43 -10.53
CA GLN A 45 6.85 -4.26 -9.81
C GLN A 45 7.67 -5.10 -10.81
N THR A 46 8.53 -4.46 -11.59
CA THR A 46 9.47 -5.10 -12.51
C THR A 46 10.83 -5.03 -11.87
N PHE A 47 11.07 -5.96 -10.95
CA PHE A 47 12.36 -6.06 -10.30
C PHE A 47 13.38 -6.60 -11.28
N THR A 48 14.43 -5.82 -11.57
CA THR A 48 15.54 -6.35 -12.37
C THR A 48 16.31 -7.39 -11.56
N ALA A 49 16.84 -8.44 -12.21
CA ALA A 49 17.59 -9.50 -11.55
C ALA A 49 18.78 -8.98 -10.70
N ALA A 50 19.34 -7.82 -11.08
CA ALA A 50 20.42 -7.15 -10.35
C ALA A 50 19.98 -6.49 -9.02
N MET A 51 18.69 -6.17 -8.87
CA MET A 51 18.09 -5.58 -7.66
C MET A 51 17.72 -6.63 -6.62
N THR A 52 17.34 -7.82 -7.08
CA THR A 52 16.79 -8.87 -6.22
C THR A 52 17.80 -9.93 -5.86
N SER A 53 18.83 -10.14 -6.69
CA SER A 53 19.75 -11.25 -6.49
C SER A 53 20.45 -11.16 -5.14
N PRO A 54 20.15 -12.08 -4.22
CA PRO A 54 20.76 -12.06 -2.91
C PRO A 54 22.12 -12.76 -2.90
N THR A 55 22.54 -13.31 -4.04
CA THR A 55 23.65 -14.26 -4.15
C THR A 55 24.95 -13.72 -3.58
N ILE A 56 25.39 -12.53 -4.00
CA ILE A 56 26.68 -11.97 -3.52
C ILE A 56 26.65 -11.65 -2.02
N TRP A 57 25.50 -11.22 -1.50
CA TRP A 57 25.33 -10.91 -0.08
C TRP A 57 25.31 -12.18 0.76
N ILE A 58 24.62 -13.23 0.28
CA ILE A 58 24.59 -14.55 0.92
C ILE A 58 25.98 -15.19 0.88
N GLN A 59 26.71 -15.08 -0.24
CA GLN A 59 28.06 -15.61 -0.37
C GLN A 59 29.01 -14.96 0.65
N ARG A 60 28.99 -13.63 0.76
CA ARG A 60 29.77 -12.92 1.80
C ARG A 60 29.38 -13.35 3.21
N LEU A 61 28.09 -13.53 3.49
CA LEU A 61 27.64 -14.04 4.78
C LEU A 61 28.16 -15.47 5.04
N GLN A 62 28.15 -16.34 4.01
CA GLN A 62 28.71 -17.70 4.10
C GLN A 62 30.21 -17.67 4.40
N GLU A 63 30.97 -16.81 3.72
CA GLU A 63 32.41 -16.63 3.96
C GLU A 63 32.69 -16.25 5.42
N LEU A 64 31.92 -15.30 5.98
CA LEU A 64 32.05 -14.85 7.38
C LEU A 64 31.74 -15.95 8.42
N PHE A 65 30.87 -16.91 8.10
CA PHE A 65 30.48 -18.01 8.99
C PHE A 65 31.19 -19.34 8.67
N SER A 66 31.95 -19.40 7.57
CA SER A 66 32.42 -20.64 6.95
C SER A 66 33.21 -21.54 7.91
N SER A 67 34.21 -21.00 8.60
CA SER A 67 35.08 -21.75 9.50
C SER A 67 34.32 -22.33 10.70
N GLU A 68 33.44 -21.52 11.30
CA GLU A 68 32.72 -21.87 12.53
C GLU A 68 31.60 -22.87 12.25
N ILE A 69 30.86 -22.69 11.15
CA ILE A 69 29.81 -23.64 10.76
C ILE A 69 30.40 -24.94 10.22
N SER A 70 31.46 -24.89 9.41
CA SER A 70 32.03 -26.14 8.86
C SER A 70 32.66 -27.02 9.94
N SER A 71 33.17 -26.43 11.03
CA SER A 71 33.65 -27.20 12.19
C SER A 71 32.52 -27.84 13.01
N LEU A 72 31.31 -27.27 12.96
CA LEU A 72 30.11 -27.80 13.61
C LEU A 72 29.37 -28.81 12.73
N ASP A 73 29.24 -28.52 11.44
CA ASP A 73 28.40 -29.22 10.46
C ASP A 73 28.92 -28.95 9.03
N PRO A 74 29.88 -29.77 8.54
CA PRO A 74 30.54 -29.56 7.25
C PRO A 74 29.59 -29.48 6.06
N ASP A 75 28.49 -30.23 6.09
CA ASP A 75 27.56 -30.38 4.97
C ASP A 75 26.44 -29.32 5.00
N PHE A 76 26.40 -28.44 6.01
CA PHE A 76 25.31 -27.49 6.21
C PHE A 76 25.08 -26.55 5.01
N PHE A 77 26.14 -25.95 4.48
CA PHE A 77 26.01 -25.01 3.35
C PHE A 77 25.64 -25.72 2.05
N GLU A 78 26.09 -26.97 1.86
CA GLU A 78 25.67 -27.80 0.73
C GLU A 78 24.16 -28.07 0.81
N ARG A 79 23.66 -28.48 1.99
CA ARG A 79 22.23 -28.69 2.21
C ARG A 79 21.40 -27.44 1.93
N ILE A 80 21.86 -26.26 2.34
CA ILE A 80 21.17 -24.99 2.03
C ILE A 80 21.20 -24.70 0.52
N GLY A 81 22.33 -24.94 -0.15
CA GLY A 81 22.50 -24.73 -1.59
C GLY A 81 21.57 -25.60 -2.44
N GLN A 82 21.33 -26.84 -2.00
CA GLN A 82 20.38 -27.76 -2.64
C GLN A 82 18.91 -27.33 -2.45
N GLY A 83 18.62 -26.38 -1.56
CA GLY A 83 17.26 -25.92 -1.28
C GLY A 83 16.44 -26.95 -0.49
N LEU A 84 15.12 -26.77 -0.47
CA LEU A 84 14.25 -27.62 0.35
C LEU A 84 14.01 -29.01 -0.27
N ASN A 85 14.14 -29.23 -1.59
CA ASN A 85 13.99 -30.54 -2.27
C ASN A 85 12.94 -31.49 -1.64
N GLY A 86 11.70 -31.03 -1.51
CA GLY A 86 10.60 -31.83 -0.93
C GLY A 86 10.53 -31.84 0.61
N LYS A 87 11.34 -31.03 1.30
CA LYS A 87 11.23 -30.75 2.75
C LYS A 87 10.20 -29.67 3.01
N ASP A 88 9.33 -29.90 3.99
CA ASP A 88 8.23 -28.97 4.32
C ASP A 88 8.67 -27.70 5.08
N HIS A 89 9.86 -27.71 5.71
CA HIS A 89 10.26 -26.64 6.64
C HIS A 89 11.76 -26.39 6.69
N ALA A 90 12.15 -25.11 6.80
CA ALA A 90 13.54 -24.65 6.97
C ALA A 90 14.30 -25.24 8.18
N MET A 91 13.61 -25.74 9.22
CA MET A 91 14.28 -26.39 10.36
C MET A 91 14.89 -27.74 9.98
N SER A 92 14.47 -28.30 8.84
CA SER A 92 15.05 -29.52 8.26
C SER A 92 16.47 -29.32 7.71
N PHE A 93 17.03 -28.10 7.77
CA PHE A 93 18.44 -27.83 7.50
C PHE A 93 19.33 -28.03 8.74
N VAL A 94 18.75 -27.98 9.95
CA VAL A 94 19.48 -27.97 11.22
C VAL A 94 19.52 -29.35 11.88
N SER A 95 18.42 -30.11 11.82
CA SER A 95 18.40 -31.48 12.35
C SER A 95 17.56 -32.40 11.49
N ASP A 96 18.15 -33.54 11.12
CA ASP A 96 17.44 -34.63 10.48
C ASP A 96 16.65 -35.48 11.48
N VAL A 97 16.94 -35.36 12.79
CA VAL A 97 16.21 -36.05 13.85
C VAL A 97 14.78 -35.50 13.98
N VAL A 98 13.79 -36.39 13.85
CA VAL A 98 12.37 -36.01 13.79
C VAL A 98 11.91 -35.31 15.08
N THR A 99 12.36 -35.76 16.25
CA THR A 99 11.96 -35.20 17.55
C THR A 99 12.48 -33.77 17.73
N GLU A 100 13.78 -33.55 17.50
CA GLU A 100 14.40 -32.22 17.56
C GLU A 100 13.78 -31.27 16.53
N ARG A 101 13.51 -31.75 15.32
CA ARG A 101 12.83 -30.96 14.28
C ARG A 101 11.43 -30.53 14.70
N LYS A 102 10.66 -31.42 15.32
CA LYS A 102 9.32 -31.09 15.86
C LYS A 102 9.42 -30.06 16.97
N GLU A 103 10.41 -30.16 17.84
CA GLU A 103 10.66 -29.18 18.90
C GLU A 103 11.04 -27.81 18.33
N LEU A 104 11.97 -27.76 17.37
CA LEU A 104 12.36 -26.53 16.67
C LEU A 104 11.19 -25.90 15.92
N THR A 105 10.38 -26.70 15.23
CA THR A 105 9.19 -26.21 14.50
C THR A 105 8.13 -25.69 15.46
N ARG A 106 7.97 -26.32 16.64
CA ARG A 106 7.05 -25.83 17.68
C ARG A 106 7.54 -24.53 18.29
N ARG A 107 8.86 -24.40 18.53
CA ARG A 107 9.48 -23.20 19.10
C ARG A 107 9.52 -22.05 18.10
N TYR A 108 9.75 -22.35 16.82
CA TYR A 108 9.88 -21.40 15.73
C TYR A 108 8.97 -21.80 14.54
N PRO A 109 7.64 -21.56 14.64
CA PRO A 109 6.70 -21.93 13.59
C PRO A 109 6.99 -21.26 12.23
N THR A 110 7.65 -20.10 12.27
CA THR A 110 8.16 -19.42 11.08
C THR A 110 9.54 -18.83 11.36
N ILE A 111 10.27 -18.47 10.30
CA ILE A 111 11.56 -17.79 10.40
C ILE A 111 11.47 -16.45 11.14
N TYR A 112 10.31 -15.80 11.13
CA TYR A 112 10.08 -14.54 11.84
C TYR A 112 10.01 -14.74 13.36
N HIS A 113 9.50 -15.89 13.83
CA HIS A 113 9.55 -16.25 15.25
C HIS A 113 10.99 -16.47 15.71
N LEU A 114 11.83 -17.13 14.88
CA LEU A 114 13.25 -17.29 15.17
C LEU A 114 13.96 -15.93 15.27
N ARG A 115 13.75 -15.05 14.29
CA ARG A 115 14.33 -13.69 14.29
C ARG A 115 13.92 -12.89 15.51
N ASN A 116 12.62 -12.86 15.84
CA ASN A 116 12.12 -12.18 17.03
C ASN A 116 12.73 -12.76 18.32
N CYS A 117 12.80 -14.08 18.43
CA CYS A 117 13.44 -14.76 19.55
C CYS A 117 14.90 -14.32 19.73
N LEU A 118 15.68 -14.24 18.65
CA LEU A 118 17.09 -13.82 18.68
C LEU A 118 17.28 -12.36 19.13
N THR A 119 16.29 -11.48 18.89
CA THR A 119 16.32 -10.10 19.41
C THR A 119 16.04 -10.00 20.91
N GLN A 120 15.35 -10.99 21.50
CA GLN A 120 14.91 -10.94 22.89
C GLN A 120 15.75 -11.82 23.83
N GLU A 121 16.19 -12.99 23.36
CA GLU A 121 16.93 -13.95 24.18
C GLU A 121 18.46 -13.72 24.10
N THR A 122 19.12 -13.67 25.26
CA THR A 122 20.60 -13.64 25.39
C THR A 122 21.21 -15.03 25.58
N GLY A 123 20.38 -16.08 25.52
CA GLY A 123 20.81 -17.47 25.54
C GLY A 123 21.64 -17.83 24.31
N LYS A 124 22.52 -18.83 24.44
CA LYS A 124 23.30 -19.36 23.32
C LYS A 124 22.36 -20.12 22.37
N VAL A 125 22.20 -19.62 21.13
CA VAL A 125 21.39 -20.28 20.08
C VAL A 125 22.31 -21.00 19.09
N ASP A 126 21.89 -22.14 18.55
CA ASP A 126 22.63 -22.89 17.53
C ASP A 126 23.07 -21.97 16.38
N LEU A 127 24.34 -22.05 15.99
CA LEU A 127 24.94 -21.19 14.96
C LEU A 127 24.27 -21.34 13.59
N ARG A 128 23.75 -22.52 13.28
CA ARG A 128 23.02 -22.78 12.03
C ARG A 128 21.69 -22.03 12.02
N LEU A 129 21.01 -21.92 13.16
CA LEU A 129 19.80 -21.10 13.30
C LEU A 129 20.10 -19.61 13.19
N LEU A 130 21.17 -19.14 13.84
CA LEU A 130 21.63 -17.76 13.71
C LEU A 130 21.94 -17.41 12.25
N TYR A 131 22.67 -18.28 11.55
CA TYR A 131 22.94 -18.12 10.12
C TYR A 131 21.64 -18.10 9.30
N LEU A 132 20.69 -19.00 9.54
CA LEU A 132 19.41 -19.02 8.82
C LEU A 132 18.61 -17.72 9.01
N ALA A 133 18.65 -17.12 10.20
CA ALA A 133 18.01 -15.84 10.47
C ALA A 133 18.65 -14.69 9.68
N LEU A 134 19.98 -14.55 9.73
CA LEU A 134 20.73 -13.53 8.99
C LEU A 134 20.64 -13.74 7.47
N HIS A 135 20.69 -15.01 7.03
CA HIS A 135 20.48 -15.39 5.64
C HIS A 135 19.08 -15.00 5.17
N HIS A 136 18.04 -15.24 5.97
CA HIS A 136 16.67 -14.80 5.64
C HIS A 136 16.56 -13.28 5.59
N ILE A 137 17.16 -12.59 6.56
CA ILE A 137 17.23 -11.13 6.58
C ILE A 137 17.83 -10.62 5.28
N LEU A 138 18.99 -11.10 4.86
CA LEU A 138 19.59 -10.70 3.59
C LEU A 138 18.76 -11.17 2.40
N LYS A 139 18.16 -12.36 2.41
CA LYS A 139 17.47 -12.90 1.22
C LYS A 139 16.12 -12.23 0.96
N ARG A 140 15.34 -11.99 2.01
CA ARG A 140 13.92 -11.57 1.94
C ARG A 140 13.59 -10.38 2.83
N GLY A 141 14.37 -10.13 3.89
CA GLY A 141 14.15 -9.03 4.82
C GLY A 141 12.76 -9.05 5.48
N GLY A 142 12.08 -7.90 5.51
CA GLY A 142 10.80 -7.61 6.16
C GLY A 142 10.93 -7.56 7.68
N HIS A 143 9.95 -6.99 8.38
CA HIS A 143 10.00 -6.92 9.85
C HIS A 143 9.46 -8.22 10.51
N PRO A 144 10.11 -8.78 11.55
CA PRO A 144 9.68 -10.03 12.18
C PRO A 144 8.28 -9.95 12.81
N ARG A 145 7.92 -8.81 13.40
CA ARG A 145 6.56 -8.61 13.95
C ARG A 145 5.48 -8.79 12.88
N GLU A 146 5.73 -8.33 11.65
CA GLU A 146 4.74 -8.43 10.57
C GLU A 146 4.53 -9.87 10.13
N GLY A 147 5.63 -10.60 9.92
CA GLY A 147 5.55 -12.02 9.55
C GLY A 147 4.87 -12.89 10.62
N MET A 148 5.09 -12.58 11.91
CA MET A 148 4.37 -13.24 13.01
C MET A 148 2.88 -12.85 13.06
N ARG A 149 2.55 -11.57 12.82
CA ARG A 149 1.16 -11.09 12.75
C ARG A 149 0.37 -11.82 11.68
N ILE A 150 0.94 -11.95 10.48
CA ILE A 150 0.32 -12.67 9.36
C ILE A 150 0.12 -14.15 9.71
N TYR A 151 1.12 -14.80 10.30
CA TYR A 151 1.01 -16.19 10.72
C TYR A 151 -0.10 -16.42 11.76
N GLU A 152 -0.12 -15.63 12.84
CA GLU A 152 -1.12 -15.79 13.90
C GLU A 152 -2.53 -15.43 13.42
N LYS A 153 -2.67 -14.48 12.50
CA LYS A 153 -3.96 -14.21 11.85
C LYS A 153 -4.40 -15.38 10.98
N HIS A 154 -3.54 -15.88 10.09
CA HIS A 154 -3.87 -17.04 9.25
C HIS A 154 -4.30 -18.25 10.08
N LYS A 155 -3.58 -18.55 11.15
CA LYS A 155 -3.86 -19.68 12.04
C LYS A 155 -5.24 -19.57 12.69
N ARG A 156 -5.62 -18.38 13.16
CA ARG A 156 -6.95 -18.12 13.76
C ARG A 156 -8.06 -18.19 12.72
N ASP A 157 -7.88 -17.52 11.59
CA ASP A 157 -8.84 -17.52 10.48
C ASP A 157 -9.09 -18.95 9.97
N LEU A 158 -8.04 -19.79 9.89
CA LEU A 158 -8.16 -21.19 9.50
C LEU A 158 -8.92 -22.04 10.52
N ALA A 159 -8.68 -21.79 11.81
CA ALA A 159 -9.42 -22.47 12.87
C ALA A 159 -10.92 -22.13 12.78
N LEU A 160 -11.24 -20.85 12.60
CA LEU A 160 -12.60 -20.36 12.39
C LEU A 160 -13.24 -20.99 11.15
N LEU A 161 -12.56 -20.97 9.99
CA LEU A 161 -13.11 -21.55 8.76
C LEU A 161 -13.41 -23.04 8.93
N LYS A 162 -12.50 -23.80 9.57
CA LYS A 162 -12.72 -25.22 9.86
C LYS A 162 -13.91 -25.45 10.78
N GLN A 163 -14.13 -24.59 11.78
CA GLN A 163 -15.29 -24.64 12.67
C GLN A 163 -16.59 -24.38 11.88
N LEU A 164 -16.64 -23.32 11.09
CA LEU A 164 -17.80 -22.97 10.28
C LEU A 164 -18.18 -24.07 9.27
N TYR A 165 -17.19 -24.67 8.58
CA TYR A 165 -17.46 -25.79 7.69
C TYR A 165 -17.98 -27.02 8.41
N ARG A 166 -17.49 -27.33 9.62
CA ARG A 166 -18.05 -28.44 10.41
C ARG A 166 -19.49 -28.18 10.83
N LYS A 167 -19.82 -26.92 11.13
CA LYS A 167 -21.13 -26.49 11.61
C LYS A 167 -22.18 -26.46 10.48
N TYR A 168 -21.84 -25.85 9.33
CA TYR A 168 -22.80 -25.52 8.29
C TYR A 168 -22.66 -26.35 7.00
N ALA A 169 -21.48 -26.89 6.71
CA ALA A 169 -21.22 -27.65 5.47
C ALA A 169 -20.31 -28.88 5.69
N PRO A 170 -20.61 -29.78 6.66
CA PRO A 170 -19.71 -30.89 7.02
C PRO A 170 -19.38 -31.81 5.84
N GLN A 171 -20.34 -32.01 4.92
CA GLN A 171 -20.18 -32.79 3.69
C GLN A 171 -19.15 -32.18 2.72
N LYS A 172 -18.93 -30.86 2.77
CA LYS A 172 -17.97 -30.14 1.92
C LYS A 172 -16.59 -29.96 2.58
N TYR A 173 -16.45 -30.35 3.86
CA TYR A 173 -15.21 -30.19 4.60
C TYR A 173 -14.01 -30.87 3.91
N ALA A 174 -14.17 -32.12 3.48
CA ALA A 174 -13.08 -32.87 2.85
C ALA A 174 -12.63 -32.22 1.53
N SER A 175 -13.58 -31.80 0.68
CA SER A 175 -13.26 -31.09 -0.56
C SER A 175 -12.63 -29.72 -0.33
N MET A 176 -12.90 -29.06 0.80
CA MET A 176 -12.33 -27.75 1.10
C MET A 176 -10.87 -27.84 1.58
N PHE A 177 -10.53 -28.86 2.39
CA PHE A 177 -9.25 -28.87 3.13
C PHE A 177 -8.27 -30.00 2.80
N ARG A 178 -8.68 -31.06 2.09
CA ARG A 178 -7.84 -32.27 1.93
C ARG A 178 -7.17 -32.44 0.57
N ARG A 179 -7.75 -31.89 -0.49
CA ARG A 179 -7.33 -32.14 -1.88
C ARG A 179 -7.20 -30.83 -2.63
N SER A 180 -6.02 -30.52 -3.16
CA SER A 180 -5.76 -29.25 -3.87
C SER A 180 -6.32 -29.23 -5.29
N ASP A 181 -6.66 -30.39 -5.87
CA ASP A 181 -7.10 -30.55 -7.25
C ASP A 181 -8.62 -30.38 -7.45
N ILE A 182 -9.39 -30.16 -6.38
CA ILE A 182 -10.86 -30.08 -6.44
C ILE A 182 -11.34 -28.62 -6.28
N GLY A 183 -11.23 -27.84 -7.35
CA GLY A 183 -11.75 -26.48 -7.42
C GLY A 183 -11.12 -25.50 -6.43
N PRO A 184 -11.63 -24.25 -6.37
CA PRO A 184 -11.04 -23.18 -5.57
C PRO A 184 -11.25 -23.41 -4.06
N ASN A 185 -10.31 -24.12 -3.46
CA ASN A 185 -10.36 -24.57 -2.07
C ASN A 185 -9.11 -24.18 -1.27
N TYR A 186 -9.12 -24.44 0.04
CA TYR A 186 -8.02 -24.06 0.92
C TYR A 186 -6.71 -24.78 0.56
N ALA A 187 -6.79 -26.08 0.23
CA ALA A 187 -5.61 -26.85 -0.15
C ALA A 187 -4.95 -26.31 -1.43
N GLY A 188 -5.73 -25.83 -2.40
CA GLY A 188 -5.22 -25.15 -3.60
C GLY A 188 -4.75 -23.72 -3.34
N TYR A 189 -5.33 -23.03 -2.36
CA TYR A 189 -4.98 -21.67 -1.96
C TYR A 189 -3.60 -21.57 -1.28
N ILE A 190 -3.24 -22.56 -0.45
CA ILE A 190 -1.94 -22.56 0.27
C ILE A 190 -0.77 -23.10 -0.54
N VAL A 191 -1.03 -23.78 -1.66
CA VAL A 191 0.03 -24.27 -2.55
C VAL A 191 0.79 -23.09 -3.14
N ARG A 192 2.04 -23.35 -3.49
CA ARG A 192 3.01 -22.36 -3.94
C ARG A 192 3.60 -22.80 -5.29
N PRO A 193 3.18 -22.20 -6.43
CA PRO A 193 2.21 -21.09 -6.57
C PRO A 193 0.74 -21.51 -6.30
N PRO A 194 -0.15 -20.58 -5.90
CA PRO A 194 -1.56 -20.89 -5.70
C PRO A 194 -2.22 -21.42 -6.97
N LEU A 195 -3.05 -22.46 -6.83
CA LEU A 195 -3.78 -23.05 -7.97
C LEU A 195 -4.99 -22.21 -8.40
N TYR A 196 -5.51 -21.39 -7.48
CA TYR A 196 -6.71 -20.59 -7.66
C TYR A 196 -6.51 -19.19 -7.07
N THR A 197 -7.23 -18.21 -7.61
CA THR A 197 -7.16 -16.83 -7.11
C THR A 197 -7.88 -16.70 -5.77
N GLN A 198 -7.50 -15.70 -4.96
CA GLN A 198 -8.14 -15.43 -3.67
C GLN A 198 -9.64 -15.18 -3.83
N GLU A 199 -10.03 -14.50 -4.90
CA GLU A 199 -11.43 -14.15 -5.21
C GLU A 199 -12.26 -15.42 -5.45
N SER A 200 -11.74 -16.35 -6.26
CA SER A 200 -12.42 -17.62 -6.54
C SER A 200 -12.57 -18.48 -5.29
N PHE A 201 -11.56 -18.47 -4.41
CA PHE A 201 -11.60 -19.15 -3.11
C PHE A 201 -12.65 -18.55 -2.18
N TYR A 202 -12.71 -17.22 -2.09
CA TYR A 202 -13.70 -16.50 -1.29
C TYR A 202 -15.14 -16.69 -1.79
N ALA A 203 -15.35 -16.65 -3.11
CA ALA A 203 -16.65 -16.94 -3.71
C ALA A 203 -17.14 -18.33 -3.32
N ARG A 204 -16.25 -19.32 -3.32
CA ARG A 204 -16.57 -20.69 -2.90
C ARG A 204 -16.96 -20.77 -1.42
N ILE A 205 -16.27 -20.05 -0.53
CA ILE A 205 -16.62 -20.00 0.90
C ILE A 205 -18.03 -19.44 1.09
N ARG A 206 -18.37 -18.32 0.45
CA ARG A 206 -19.71 -17.71 0.53
C ARG A 206 -20.79 -18.68 0.03
N GLN A 207 -20.56 -19.32 -1.11
CA GLN A 207 -21.48 -20.31 -1.68
C GLN A 207 -21.71 -21.51 -0.76
N ASP A 208 -20.66 -21.99 -0.10
CA ASP A 208 -20.73 -23.19 0.74
C ASP A 208 -21.41 -22.95 2.08
N LEU A 209 -21.19 -21.78 2.69
CA LEU A 209 -21.69 -21.44 4.03
C LEU A 209 -23.04 -20.71 4.02
N GLY A 210 -23.46 -20.10 2.90
CA GLY A 210 -24.75 -19.43 2.75
C GLY A 210 -24.86 -18.10 3.52
N ASP A 211 -26.02 -17.42 3.46
CA ASP A 211 -26.28 -16.14 4.16
C ASP A 211 -27.02 -16.37 5.48
N ILE A 212 -26.30 -16.75 6.54
CA ILE A 212 -26.87 -16.98 7.89
C ILE A 212 -26.59 -15.75 8.77
N ARG A 213 -27.58 -14.86 8.88
CA ARG A 213 -27.44 -13.55 9.53
C ARG A 213 -27.46 -13.55 11.06
N SER A 214 -27.64 -14.70 11.70
CA SER A 214 -27.74 -14.82 13.15
C SER A 214 -26.43 -15.26 13.83
N ASP A 215 -25.42 -15.69 13.07
CA ASP A 215 -24.16 -16.22 13.62
C ASP A 215 -23.03 -15.19 13.50
N SER A 216 -22.66 -14.59 14.62
CA SER A 216 -21.63 -13.53 14.67
C SER A 216 -20.26 -13.96 14.14
N GLU A 217 -19.86 -15.23 14.31
CA GLU A 217 -18.58 -15.74 13.81
C GLU A 217 -18.58 -15.88 12.28
N LEU A 218 -19.72 -16.32 11.71
CA LEU A 218 -19.90 -16.36 10.25
C LEU A 218 -19.92 -14.95 9.66
N LEU A 219 -20.64 -14.03 10.29
CA LEU A 219 -20.70 -12.64 9.85
C LEU A 219 -19.33 -11.97 9.89
N PHE A 220 -18.54 -12.24 10.94
CA PHE A 220 -17.15 -11.78 11.01
C PHE A 220 -16.31 -12.37 9.88
N CYS A 221 -16.39 -13.69 9.64
CA CYS A 221 -15.68 -14.33 8.53
C CYS A 221 -16.03 -13.67 7.18
N PHE A 222 -17.31 -13.39 6.93
CA PHE A 222 -17.74 -12.70 5.72
C PHE A 222 -17.30 -11.25 5.67
N SER A 223 -17.26 -10.54 6.80
CA SER A 223 -16.69 -9.19 6.87
C SER A 223 -15.19 -9.21 6.51
N GLU A 224 -14.40 -10.17 7.00
CA GLU A 224 -12.97 -10.27 6.66
C GLU A 224 -12.74 -10.68 5.20
N ILE A 225 -13.59 -11.57 4.67
CA ILE A 225 -13.58 -11.96 3.26
C ILE A 225 -13.92 -10.74 2.41
N GLU A 226 -14.96 -10.01 2.81
CA GLU A 226 -15.37 -8.78 2.16
C GLU A 226 -14.23 -7.78 2.19
N ASN A 227 -13.53 -7.63 3.32
CA ASN A 227 -12.38 -6.75 3.53
C ASN A 227 -11.07 -7.24 2.91
N GLY A 228 -11.05 -8.46 2.34
CA GLY A 228 -9.90 -9.01 1.63
C GLY A 228 -8.77 -9.45 2.56
N THR A 229 -9.02 -9.47 3.87
CA THR A 229 -8.02 -9.71 4.91
C THR A 229 -8.10 -11.13 5.48
N PHE A 230 -9.08 -11.94 5.09
CA PHE A 230 -9.23 -13.30 5.63
C PHE A 230 -8.11 -14.25 5.19
N LEU A 231 -7.62 -15.12 6.09
CA LEU A 231 -6.57 -16.11 5.81
C LEU A 231 -5.31 -15.52 5.13
N PRO A 232 -4.76 -14.39 5.60
CA PRO A 232 -3.65 -13.73 4.94
C PRO A 232 -2.46 -14.69 4.89
N HIS A 233 -1.66 -14.62 3.85
CA HIS A 233 -0.46 -15.43 3.73
C HIS A 233 0.67 -14.60 3.15
N MET A 234 1.92 -14.93 3.49
CA MET A 234 3.07 -14.30 2.84
C MET A 234 3.04 -14.67 1.35
N GLY A 235 2.95 -13.67 0.46
CA GLY A 235 3.03 -13.89 -0.98
C GLY A 235 4.34 -14.57 -1.39
N GLU A 236 4.37 -15.18 -2.58
CA GLU A 236 5.63 -15.63 -3.18
C GLU A 236 6.52 -14.44 -3.55
N ASP A 237 5.88 -13.35 -3.98
CA ASP A 237 6.44 -12.05 -4.31
C ASP A 237 6.68 -11.15 -3.09
N VAL A 238 7.03 -11.71 -1.93
CA VAL A 238 7.60 -10.88 -0.86
C VAL A 238 9.00 -10.50 -1.29
N TYR A 239 9.05 -9.40 -2.04
CA TYR A 239 10.27 -8.73 -2.45
C TYR A 239 11.09 -8.39 -1.21
N TYR A 240 12.41 -8.38 -1.37
CA TYR A 240 13.29 -7.94 -0.29
C TYR A 240 12.85 -6.56 0.17
N GLU A 241 12.40 -6.44 1.41
CA GLU A 241 12.22 -5.18 2.11
C GLU A 241 13.30 -5.16 3.19
N PRO A 242 14.20 -4.18 3.25
CA PRO A 242 15.30 -4.24 4.21
C PRO A 242 14.76 -4.35 5.65
N PRO A 243 15.39 -5.17 6.51
CA PRO A 243 15.06 -5.20 7.93
C PRO A 243 15.36 -3.85 8.59
N SER A 244 14.85 -3.63 9.79
CA SER A 244 15.36 -2.53 10.64
C SER A 244 16.83 -2.78 10.99
N ALA A 245 17.67 -1.74 10.91
CA ALA A 245 19.07 -1.80 11.36
C ALA A 245 19.16 -2.21 12.85
N GLU A 246 18.15 -1.86 13.64
CA GLU A 246 18.04 -2.21 15.06
C GLU A 246 17.88 -3.72 15.27
N GLU A 247 17.09 -4.40 14.43
CA GLU A 247 16.88 -5.86 14.52
C GLU A 247 18.22 -6.60 14.39
N VAL A 248 18.99 -6.28 13.34
CA VAL A 248 20.28 -6.91 13.08
C VAL A 248 21.26 -6.60 14.21
N ALA A 249 21.34 -5.33 14.63
CA ALA A 249 22.21 -4.91 15.72
C ALA A 249 21.92 -5.69 17.01
N GLN A 250 20.64 -5.84 17.37
CA GLN A 250 20.23 -6.54 18.59
C GLN A 250 20.52 -8.05 18.53
N ILE A 251 20.25 -8.70 17.40
CA ILE A 251 20.58 -10.12 17.19
C ILE A 251 22.09 -10.34 17.40
N LEU A 252 22.92 -9.50 16.78
CA LEU A 252 24.37 -9.61 16.87
C LEU A 252 24.88 -9.33 18.29
N GLU A 253 24.36 -8.30 18.96
CA GLU A 253 24.74 -7.95 20.33
C GLU A 253 24.45 -9.11 21.30
N ASN A 254 23.24 -9.67 21.25
CA ASN A 254 22.82 -10.77 22.12
C ASN A 254 23.70 -12.01 21.93
N GLN A 255 23.99 -12.37 20.68
CA GLN A 255 24.72 -13.61 20.38
C GLN A 255 26.25 -13.45 20.49
N ALA A 256 26.79 -12.24 20.33
CA ALA A 256 28.23 -11.98 20.44
C ALA A 256 28.79 -12.27 21.83
N GLN A 257 27.96 -12.16 22.87
CA GLN A 257 28.31 -12.52 24.25
C GLN A 257 28.66 -14.00 24.41
N ARG A 258 28.15 -14.88 23.53
CA ARG A 258 28.31 -16.34 23.62
C ARG A 258 29.20 -16.91 22.52
N TYR A 259 29.41 -16.16 21.45
CA TYR A 259 30.20 -16.56 20.29
C TYR A 259 31.34 -15.55 20.03
N PRO A 260 32.57 -15.85 20.46
CA PRO A 260 33.71 -14.95 20.29
C PRO A 260 33.99 -14.56 18.83
N PHE A 261 33.74 -15.45 17.87
CA PHE A 261 33.87 -15.11 16.45
C PHE A 261 32.88 -14.04 16.03
N LEU A 262 31.65 -14.07 16.57
CA LEU A 262 30.61 -13.11 16.22
C LEU A 262 30.96 -11.74 16.77
N ALA A 263 31.56 -11.66 17.96
CA ALA A 263 32.12 -10.41 18.48
C ALA A 263 33.18 -9.81 17.54
N ARG A 264 34.03 -10.64 16.92
CA ARG A 264 35.04 -10.20 15.93
C ARG A 264 34.41 -9.79 14.59
N GLN A 265 33.36 -10.47 14.15
CA GLN A 265 32.73 -10.26 12.83
C GLN A 265 31.50 -9.35 12.87
N LYS A 266 31.08 -8.88 14.05
CA LYS A 266 29.85 -8.10 14.27
C LYS A 266 29.74 -6.92 13.31
N GLU A 267 30.77 -6.09 13.23
CA GLU A 267 30.76 -4.90 12.36
C GLU A 267 30.74 -5.27 10.88
N SER A 268 31.45 -6.34 10.47
CA SER A 268 31.41 -6.86 9.11
C SER A 268 30.01 -7.32 8.70
N ILE A 269 29.31 -8.04 9.58
CA ILE A 269 27.96 -8.55 9.31
C ILE A 269 26.94 -7.40 9.32
N LYS A 270 27.09 -6.44 10.23
CA LYS A 270 26.24 -5.24 10.30
C LYS A 270 26.37 -4.41 9.03
N SER A 271 27.60 -4.08 8.63
CA SER A 271 27.91 -3.36 7.39
C SER A 271 27.36 -4.10 6.17
N LEU A 272 27.47 -5.44 6.12
CA LEU A 272 26.90 -6.23 5.02
C LEU A 272 25.38 -6.05 4.87
N CYS A 273 24.64 -5.96 5.98
CA CYS A 273 23.20 -5.75 5.97
C CYS A 273 22.84 -4.30 5.60
N GLU A 274 23.57 -3.32 6.13
CA GLU A 274 23.41 -1.90 5.83
C GLU A 274 23.72 -1.57 4.36
N ASP A 275 24.79 -2.13 3.82
CA ASP A 275 25.18 -1.97 2.41
C ASP A 275 24.10 -2.51 1.48
N ARG A 276 23.49 -3.66 1.83
CA ARG A 276 22.39 -4.23 1.06
C ARG A 276 21.15 -3.36 1.12
N CYS A 277 20.78 -2.88 2.31
CA CYS A 277 19.66 -1.95 2.48
C CYS A 277 19.85 -0.69 1.63
N THR A 278 21.02 -0.07 1.74
CA THR A 278 21.42 1.11 0.96
C THR A 278 21.32 0.84 -0.54
N LYS A 279 21.90 -0.26 -1.03
CA LYS A 279 21.83 -0.63 -2.45
C LYS A 279 20.38 -0.80 -2.91
N TRP A 280 19.55 -1.44 -2.11
CA TRP A 280 18.14 -1.65 -2.45
C TRP A 280 17.36 -0.32 -2.54
N LEU A 281 17.54 0.57 -1.55
CA LEU A 281 16.92 1.89 -1.52
C LEU A 281 17.34 2.73 -2.74
N LEU A 282 18.64 2.77 -3.04
CA LEU A 282 19.18 3.53 -4.15
C LEU A 282 18.58 3.12 -5.51
N VAL A 283 18.34 1.82 -5.73
CA VAL A 283 17.74 1.42 -7.01
C VAL A 283 16.27 1.81 -7.09
N HIS A 284 15.49 1.63 -6.00
CA HIS A 284 14.08 2.03 -5.99
C HIS A 284 13.92 3.53 -6.22
N GLN A 285 14.79 4.34 -5.60
CA GLN A 285 14.84 5.77 -5.80
C GLN A 285 15.14 6.12 -7.27
N LYS A 286 16.17 5.49 -7.88
CA LYS A 286 16.52 5.72 -9.29
C LYS A 286 15.36 5.41 -10.24
N GLU A 287 14.61 4.36 -9.98
CA GLU A 287 13.41 4.02 -10.76
C GLU A 287 12.28 5.05 -10.59
N THR A 288 12.03 5.50 -9.36
CA THR A 288 11.04 6.56 -9.08
C THR A 288 11.42 7.85 -9.82
N ILE A 289 12.70 8.23 -9.82
CA ILE A 289 13.20 9.40 -10.57
C ILE A 289 12.99 9.24 -12.08
N VAL A 290 13.25 8.04 -12.63
CA VAL A 290 12.99 7.75 -14.05
C VAL A 290 11.50 7.85 -14.36
N LEU A 291 10.64 7.38 -13.47
CA LEU A 291 9.19 7.51 -13.61
C LEU A 291 8.76 8.97 -13.63
N ALA A 292 9.24 9.76 -12.67
CA ALA A 292 8.97 11.20 -12.58
C ALA A 292 9.42 11.96 -13.83
N HIS A 293 10.64 11.68 -14.32
CA HIS A 293 11.14 12.24 -15.59
C HIS A 293 10.19 11.94 -16.75
N ARG A 294 9.80 10.67 -16.95
CA ARG A 294 8.87 10.29 -18.03
C ARG A 294 7.51 10.98 -17.90
N MET A 295 7.01 11.14 -16.67
CA MET A 295 5.76 11.86 -16.42
C MET A 295 5.86 13.33 -16.84
N VAL A 296 6.95 14.01 -16.47
CA VAL A 296 7.19 15.41 -16.88
C VAL A 296 7.25 15.53 -18.40
N GLN A 297 7.94 14.62 -19.11
CA GLN A 297 7.98 14.63 -20.58
C GLN A 297 6.59 14.50 -21.21
N GLU A 298 5.74 13.63 -20.68
CA GLU A 298 4.37 13.48 -21.19
C GLU A 298 3.50 14.71 -20.85
N ILE A 299 3.65 15.31 -19.67
CA ILE A 299 2.95 16.57 -19.33
C ILE A 299 3.35 17.69 -20.30
N VAL A 300 4.66 17.87 -20.54
CA VAL A 300 5.19 18.86 -21.49
C VAL A 300 4.65 18.62 -22.89
N LYS A 301 4.60 17.35 -23.33
CA LYS A 301 4.03 16.97 -24.62
C LYS A 301 2.54 17.32 -24.72
N ILE A 302 1.78 17.14 -23.64
CA ILE A 302 0.35 17.47 -23.58
C ILE A 302 0.13 18.98 -23.64
N GLN A 303 0.92 19.77 -22.88
CA GLN A 303 0.80 21.23 -22.84
C GLN A 303 1.35 21.91 -24.09
N GLY A 304 2.32 21.27 -24.75
CA GLY A 304 2.98 21.80 -25.95
C GLY A 304 3.99 22.92 -25.66
N THR A 305 4.26 23.23 -24.40
CA THR A 305 5.30 24.16 -23.93
C THR A 305 5.97 23.59 -22.68
N GLU A 306 7.20 24.02 -22.39
CA GLU A 306 7.87 23.74 -21.11
C GLU A 306 7.12 24.43 -19.96
N PRO A 307 7.10 23.89 -18.74
CA PRO A 307 6.53 24.56 -17.58
C PRO A 307 7.37 25.77 -17.16
N ASP A 308 6.77 26.68 -16.40
CA ASP A 308 7.48 27.82 -15.80
C ASP A 308 8.39 27.36 -14.67
N GLN A 309 7.90 26.41 -13.85
CA GLN A 309 8.63 25.84 -12.74
C GLN A 309 8.12 24.44 -12.36
N ILE A 310 9.02 23.63 -11.80
CA ILE A 310 8.70 22.35 -11.16
C ILE A 310 9.01 22.43 -9.66
N PHE A 311 8.07 22.01 -8.83
CA PHE A 311 8.21 21.89 -7.38
C PHE A 311 8.19 20.43 -6.97
N ILE A 312 9.15 20.01 -6.16
CA ILE A 312 9.29 18.62 -5.75
C ILE A 312 9.35 18.46 -4.24
N THR A 313 8.70 17.43 -3.74
CA THR A 313 8.89 16.90 -2.39
C THR A 313 9.10 15.39 -2.45
N TRP A 314 9.53 14.79 -1.35
CA TRP A 314 9.71 13.35 -1.26
C TRP A 314 9.11 12.79 0.03
N ASP A 315 8.91 11.49 0.02
CA ASP A 315 8.40 10.72 1.13
C ASP A 315 9.20 9.42 1.25
N LEU A 316 10.45 9.58 1.68
CA LEU A 316 11.42 8.50 1.81
C LEU A 316 11.98 8.56 3.23
N GLU A 317 11.77 7.49 4.00
CA GLU A 317 12.17 7.39 5.41
C GLU A 317 13.69 7.49 5.61
N SER A 318 14.47 7.15 4.59
CA SER A 318 15.90 7.41 4.55
C SER A 318 16.14 8.79 3.97
N GLU A 319 16.87 9.66 4.67
CA GLU A 319 17.48 10.85 4.06
C GLU A 319 18.16 10.39 2.77
N LEU A 320 17.68 10.85 1.61
CA LEU A 320 18.48 10.69 0.41
C LEU A 320 19.80 11.40 0.68
N ASP A 321 20.91 10.75 0.32
CA ASP A 321 22.17 11.45 0.21
C ASP A 321 21.94 12.70 -0.69
N ARG A 322 22.41 13.85 -0.21
CA ARG A 322 22.33 15.14 -0.91
C ARG A 322 22.85 15.01 -2.35
N SER A 323 23.83 14.13 -2.57
CA SER A 323 24.39 13.84 -3.89
C SER A 323 23.37 13.23 -4.87
N GLU A 324 22.56 12.26 -4.42
CA GLU A 324 21.55 11.57 -5.23
C GLU A 324 20.31 12.47 -5.46
N LEU A 325 19.92 13.29 -4.48
CA LEU A 325 18.91 14.35 -4.69
C LEU A 325 19.35 15.30 -5.81
N GLN A 326 20.59 15.77 -5.77
CA GLN A 326 21.11 16.67 -6.79
C GLN A 326 21.10 16.03 -8.18
N MET A 327 21.43 14.73 -8.29
CA MET A 327 21.33 14.00 -9.55
C MET A 327 19.88 13.82 -10.01
N ALA A 328 18.94 13.57 -9.09
CA ALA A 328 17.52 13.47 -9.37
C ALA A 328 16.98 14.77 -10.01
N TRP A 329 17.31 15.91 -9.39
CA TRP A 329 16.90 17.24 -9.87
C TRP A 329 17.50 17.55 -11.23
N LYS A 330 18.78 17.26 -11.43
CA LYS A 330 19.42 17.40 -12.75
C LYS A 330 18.72 16.57 -13.82
N ARG A 331 18.26 15.37 -13.48
CA ARG A 331 17.58 14.48 -14.43
C ARG A 331 16.18 14.97 -14.78
N ILE A 332 15.43 15.49 -13.80
CA ILE A 332 14.10 16.08 -14.03
C ILE A 332 14.23 17.42 -14.78
N HIS A 333 15.21 18.25 -14.41
CA HIS A 333 15.57 19.46 -15.15
C HIS A 333 15.88 19.13 -16.61
N GLY A 334 16.67 18.08 -16.87
CA GLY A 334 16.98 17.61 -18.23
C GLY A 334 15.76 17.15 -19.05
N ALA A 335 14.60 16.89 -18.43
CA ALA A 335 13.38 16.52 -19.13
C ALA A 335 12.78 17.67 -19.95
N CYS A 336 12.95 18.91 -19.49
CA CYS A 336 12.27 20.08 -20.06
C CYS A 336 12.99 21.42 -19.81
N GLN A 337 14.29 21.39 -19.46
CA GLN A 337 15.17 22.54 -19.18
C GLN A 337 14.56 23.62 -18.26
N CYS A 338 13.63 23.20 -17.40
CA CYS A 338 12.88 24.08 -16.51
C CYS A 338 13.51 24.12 -15.12
N ALA A 339 13.39 25.23 -14.41
CA ALA A 339 13.89 25.34 -13.05
C ALA A 339 13.15 24.39 -12.10
N VAL A 340 13.93 23.72 -11.25
CA VAL A 340 13.45 22.71 -10.30
C VAL A 340 13.76 23.15 -8.88
N ALA A 341 12.71 23.43 -8.12
CA ALA A 341 12.79 23.75 -6.71
C ALA A 341 12.25 22.60 -5.87
N TRP A 342 12.72 22.47 -4.63
CA TRP A 342 12.25 21.42 -3.74
C TRP A 342 11.93 21.90 -2.33
N ILE A 343 10.97 21.21 -1.70
CA ILE A 343 10.48 21.48 -0.35
C ILE A 343 10.80 20.27 0.51
N HIS A 344 11.42 20.53 1.66
CA HIS A 344 11.78 19.48 2.59
C HIS A 344 10.53 18.80 3.18
N PRO A 345 10.51 17.47 3.35
CA PRO A 345 9.33 16.76 3.86
C PRO A 345 8.85 17.28 5.22
N GLU A 346 9.77 17.63 6.13
CA GLU A 346 9.44 18.21 7.44
C GLU A 346 8.67 19.54 7.34
N ASP A 347 9.01 20.38 6.37
CA ASP A 347 8.33 21.67 6.18
C ASP A 347 6.91 21.43 5.65
N LEU A 348 6.75 20.41 4.78
CA LEU A 348 5.45 19.96 4.29
C LEU A 348 4.58 19.39 5.42
N GLU A 349 5.15 18.54 6.28
CA GLU A 349 4.43 17.93 7.41
C GLU A 349 3.93 18.96 8.43
N LYS A 350 4.72 20.00 8.72
CA LYS A 350 4.29 21.09 9.60
C LYS A 350 3.07 21.81 9.01
N VAL A 351 3.11 22.08 7.71
CA VAL A 351 1.99 22.68 6.96
C VAL A 351 0.76 21.78 6.96
N GLU A 352 0.92 20.48 6.71
CA GLU A 352 -0.17 19.49 6.73
C GLU A 352 -0.87 19.48 8.09
N LYS A 353 -0.10 19.48 9.18
CA LYS A 353 -0.63 19.56 10.56
C LYS A 353 -1.45 20.84 10.78
N THR A 354 -0.94 22.00 10.37
CA THR A 354 -1.66 23.28 10.53
C THR A 354 -2.90 23.37 9.64
N ALA A 355 -2.83 22.82 8.43
CA ALA A 355 -3.95 22.80 7.49
C ALA A 355 -5.00 21.72 7.83
N VAL A 356 -4.80 20.92 8.88
CA VAL A 356 -5.66 19.78 9.26
C VAL A 356 -5.82 18.80 8.09
N LEU A 357 -4.76 18.63 7.30
CA LEU A 357 -4.68 17.67 6.20
C LEU A 357 -4.09 16.34 6.68
N LEU A 358 -4.39 15.98 7.92
CA LEU A 358 -3.96 14.71 8.47
C LEU A 358 -4.74 13.64 7.72
N ASP A 359 -4.01 12.77 7.02
CA ASP A 359 -4.57 11.58 6.41
C ASP A 359 -3.65 10.40 6.70
N SER A 360 -4.24 9.25 7.00
CA SER A 360 -3.46 8.04 7.15
C SER A 360 -3.25 7.46 5.75
N ARG A 361 -2.00 7.11 5.40
CA ARG A 361 -1.66 6.41 4.14
C ARG A 361 -2.48 5.14 3.90
N LEU A 362 -3.10 4.61 4.94
CA LEU A 362 -3.94 3.42 4.94
C LEU A 362 -5.38 3.67 4.49
N ILE A 363 -5.87 4.92 4.51
CA ILE A 363 -7.24 5.27 4.10
C ILE A 363 -7.23 5.96 2.73
N ASN A 364 -6.20 6.77 2.45
CA ASN A 364 -6.15 7.58 1.25
C ASN A 364 -5.03 7.19 0.29
N ASP A 365 -5.44 6.40 -0.71
CA ASP A 365 -4.60 5.99 -1.83
C ASP A 365 -4.12 7.14 -2.72
N ASN A 366 -4.69 8.35 -2.60
CA ASN A 366 -4.33 9.56 -3.35
C ASN A 366 -3.31 10.48 -2.62
N TYR A 367 -2.79 10.06 -1.46
CA TYR A 367 -1.87 10.84 -0.64
C TYR A 367 -0.63 11.40 -1.39
N PRO A 368 0.06 10.65 -2.27
CA PRO A 368 1.14 11.22 -3.09
C PRO A 368 0.69 12.37 -4.01
N ALA A 369 -0.47 12.29 -4.65
CA ALA A 369 -0.98 13.35 -5.53
C ALA A 369 -1.29 14.62 -4.73
N GLN A 370 -1.83 14.44 -3.52
CA GLN A 370 -2.08 15.50 -2.56
C GLN A 370 -0.78 16.22 -2.17
N ARG A 371 0.26 15.48 -1.75
CA ARG A 371 1.56 16.07 -1.44
C ARG A 371 2.17 16.81 -2.62
N ALA A 372 1.97 16.31 -3.84
CA ALA A 372 2.45 16.97 -5.06
C ALA A 372 1.76 18.32 -5.28
N PHE A 373 0.44 18.40 -5.11
CA PHE A 373 -0.29 19.67 -5.18
C PHE A 373 0.09 20.62 -4.02
N LEU A 374 0.33 20.10 -2.82
CA LEU A 374 0.75 20.92 -1.67
C LEU A 374 2.13 21.53 -1.91
N ALA A 375 3.08 20.73 -2.40
CA ALA A 375 4.43 21.18 -2.74
C ALA A 375 4.39 22.31 -3.79
N LEU A 376 3.58 22.14 -4.84
CA LEU A 376 3.36 23.19 -5.84
C LEU A 376 2.76 24.45 -5.22
N SER A 377 1.75 24.30 -4.38
CA SER A 377 1.08 25.44 -3.73
C SER A 377 2.08 26.22 -2.89
N LEU A 378 2.78 25.57 -1.95
CA LEU A 378 3.82 26.21 -1.14
C LEU A 378 4.96 26.83 -1.97
N GLY A 379 5.30 26.19 -3.08
CA GLY A 379 6.24 26.72 -4.07
C GLY A 379 5.85 28.11 -4.57
N LEU A 380 4.57 28.30 -4.91
CA LEU A 380 4.04 29.61 -5.32
C LEU A 380 4.09 30.66 -4.20
N PHE A 381 3.89 30.26 -2.93
CA PHE A 381 3.85 31.21 -1.80
C PHE A 381 5.21 31.58 -1.21
N SER A 382 6.26 30.82 -1.51
CA SER A 382 7.60 31.14 -0.99
C SER A 382 8.17 32.41 -1.64
N SER A 383 8.89 33.23 -0.87
CA SER A 383 9.54 34.46 -1.37
C SER A 383 10.80 34.13 -2.20
N PRO A 384 11.12 34.89 -3.27
CA PRO A 384 12.34 34.69 -4.08
C PRO A 384 13.65 34.69 -3.28
N SER A 385 13.70 35.39 -2.14
CA SER A 385 14.89 35.52 -1.28
C SER A 385 15.16 34.31 -0.37
N ALA A 386 14.35 33.24 -0.46
CA ALA A 386 14.35 32.12 0.49
C ALA A 386 14.94 30.80 -0.07
N CYS A 387 15.76 30.86 -1.12
CA CYS A 387 16.40 29.69 -1.74
C CYS A 387 17.86 29.53 -1.28
N ASP A 388 18.26 28.32 -0.91
CA ASP A 388 19.68 27.99 -0.75
C ASP A 388 20.25 27.55 -2.12
N GLY A 389 20.79 28.48 -2.93
CA GLY A 389 21.37 28.22 -4.26
C GLY A 389 21.67 29.48 -5.11
N GLU A 390 22.47 29.35 -6.18
CA GLU A 390 22.72 30.44 -7.14
C GLU A 390 21.43 30.75 -7.93
N ALA A 391 20.97 32.00 -7.83
CA ALA A 391 19.85 32.49 -8.62
C ALA A 391 20.26 32.66 -10.08
N GLU A 392 19.51 32.07 -11.01
CA GLU A 392 19.65 32.44 -12.42
C GLU A 392 19.14 33.87 -12.64
N PRO A 393 19.69 34.63 -13.62
CA PRO A 393 19.49 36.07 -13.73
C PRO A 393 18.05 36.53 -14.06
N ASP A 394 17.16 35.61 -14.45
CA ASP A 394 15.76 35.92 -14.75
C ASP A 394 14.86 35.68 -13.52
N LEU A 395 14.38 36.80 -12.97
CA LEU A 395 13.73 37.06 -11.67
C LEU A 395 12.48 36.24 -11.24
N GLN A 396 12.18 35.08 -11.82
CA GLN A 396 11.04 34.25 -11.40
C GLN A 396 11.31 32.74 -11.30
N LYS A 397 12.45 32.24 -11.81
CA LYS A 397 12.76 30.80 -11.85
C LYS A 397 13.69 30.41 -10.70
N ARG A 398 13.30 29.41 -9.90
CA ARG A 398 14.04 29.00 -8.69
C ARG A 398 14.60 27.60 -8.83
N ASN A 399 15.89 27.47 -8.55
CA ASN A 399 16.58 26.20 -8.37
C ASN A 399 17.04 26.10 -6.92
N GLY A 400 16.90 24.95 -6.28
CA GLY A 400 17.37 24.79 -4.91
C GLY A 400 16.31 24.40 -3.90
N ARG A 401 16.75 24.31 -2.63
CA ARG A 401 15.87 24.12 -1.49
C ARG A 401 15.09 25.40 -1.23
N LEU A 402 13.77 25.32 -1.20
CA LEU A 402 12.90 26.39 -0.72
C LEU A 402 12.76 26.31 0.79
N LYS A 403 12.98 27.43 1.47
CA LYS A 403 12.60 27.59 2.88
C LYS A 403 11.15 28.09 2.94
N ILE A 404 10.30 27.35 3.63
CA ILE A 404 8.89 27.69 3.82
C ILE A 404 8.72 28.33 5.20
N ASP A 405 8.15 29.54 5.23
CA ASP A 405 7.70 30.15 6.48
C ASP A 405 6.32 29.59 6.86
N VAL A 406 6.34 28.57 7.72
CA VAL A 406 5.13 27.89 8.20
C VAL A 406 4.20 28.85 8.96
N ALA A 407 4.74 29.84 9.68
CA ALA A 407 3.92 30.78 10.45
C ALA A 407 3.18 31.76 9.53
N ALA A 408 3.86 32.24 8.48
CA ALA A 408 3.23 33.05 7.44
C ALA A 408 2.15 32.24 6.69
N PHE A 409 2.44 30.99 6.33
CA PHE A 409 1.46 30.10 5.71
C PHE A 409 0.22 29.90 6.60
N SER A 410 0.43 29.61 7.88
CA SER A 410 -0.64 29.36 8.87
C SER A 410 -1.60 30.55 9.01
N SER A 411 -1.11 31.75 8.72
CA SER A 411 -1.87 33.00 8.79
C SER A 411 -2.65 33.29 7.50
N HIS A 412 -2.34 32.61 6.38
CA HIS A 412 -2.92 32.86 5.07
C HIS A 412 -4.24 32.09 4.87
N ARG A 413 -5.33 32.61 5.47
CA ARG A 413 -6.65 31.95 5.48
C ARG A 413 -7.21 31.57 4.10
N GLU A 414 -7.04 32.42 3.08
CA GLU A 414 -7.57 32.15 1.73
C GLU A 414 -6.86 30.96 1.06
N LEU A 415 -5.53 30.91 1.15
CA LEU A 415 -4.74 29.78 0.67
C LEU A 415 -5.07 28.50 1.41
N ILE A 416 -5.13 28.55 2.75
CA ILE A 416 -5.53 27.40 3.55
C ILE A 416 -6.95 26.96 3.18
N SER A 417 -7.86 27.89 2.88
CA SER A 417 -9.21 27.59 2.39
C SER A 417 -9.20 27.00 0.99
N GLU A 418 -8.35 27.48 0.08
CA GLU A 418 -8.20 26.94 -1.28
C GLU A 418 -7.60 25.53 -1.27
N ILE A 419 -6.57 25.34 -0.45
CA ILE A 419 -6.01 24.04 -0.11
C ILE A 419 -7.11 23.19 0.51
N LYS A 420 -7.79 23.59 1.58
CA LYS A 420 -8.91 22.83 2.15
C LYS A 420 -10.09 22.64 1.19
N ARG A 421 -10.28 23.43 0.15
CA ARG A 421 -11.30 23.17 -0.89
C ARG A 421 -10.80 22.15 -1.92
N THR A 422 -9.52 22.23 -2.27
CA THR A 422 -8.86 21.30 -3.20
C THR A 422 -8.58 19.93 -2.57
N PHE A 423 -8.22 19.92 -1.28
CA PHE A 423 -7.88 18.77 -0.45
C PHE A 423 -9.02 18.32 0.45
N GLY A 424 -9.88 19.22 0.91
CA GLY A 424 -10.96 18.93 1.86
C GLY A 424 -12.31 18.73 1.19
N PHE A 425 -12.31 18.22 -0.05
CA PHE A 425 -13.39 17.41 -0.62
C PHE A 425 -14.82 18.02 -0.67
N PHE A 426 -15.03 19.29 -0.28
CA PHE A 426 -16.35 19.90 -0.13
C PHE A 426 -17.12 20.07 -1.45
N ASP A 427 -16.43 20.24 -2.58
CA ASP A 427 -17.09 20.39 -3.90
C ASP A 427 -16.85 19.23 -4.87
N PHE A 428 -15.99 18.25 -4.52
CA PHE A 428 -15.64 17.16 -5.45
C PHE A 428 -16.33 15.84 -5.15
N PHE A 429 -16.63 15.55 -3.88
CA PHE A 429 -17.46 14.42 -3.46
C PHE A 429 -18.30 14.83 -2.26
N GLU A 430 -19.11 15.86 -2.43
CA GLU A 430 -20.32 15.92 -1.64
C GLU A 430 -21.23 14.79 -2.16
N SER A 431 -21.55 13.85 -1.29
CA SER A 431 -22.94 13.38 -1.16
C SER A 431 -23.84 14.58 -0.78
N GLY A 432 -23.78 15.61 -1.61
CA GLY A 432 -24.43 16.89 -1.55
C GLY A 432 -24.84 17.14 -2.98
N PHE A 433 -26.08 16.74 -3.26
CA PHE A 433 -26.89 17.64 -4.03
C PHE A 433 -26.76 19.02 -3.37
N PRO A 434 -26.36 20.08 -4.10
CA PRO A 434 -26.78 21.41 -3.70
C PRO A 434 -28.30 21.32 -3.57
N GLY A 435 -28.83 21.67 -2.40
CA GLY A 435 -30.25 21.61 -2.04
C GLY A 435 -31.15 22.55 -2.86
N VAL A 436 -30.89 22.73 -4.15
CA VAL A 436 -31.69 23.49 -5.11
C VAL A 436 -31.45 22.92 -6.51
N PHE A 437 -32.23 21.94 -6.97
CA PHE A 437 -32.70 21.82 -8.36
C PHE A 437 -33.72 20.67 -8.51
N CYS A 438 -34.84 20.76 -7.80
CA CYS A 438 -36.11 20.26 -8.31
C CYS A 438 -36.88 21.45 -8.89
N ARG A 439 -36.57 21.83 -10.13
CA ARG A 439 -37.57 22.45 -11.00
C ARG A 439 -37.52 21.75 -12.34
N TYR A 440 -38.50 20.88 -12.51
CA TYR A 440 -39.08 20.52 -13.79
C TYR A 440 -39.08 21.73 -14.72
N HIS A 441 -38.43 21.60 -15.87
CA HIS A 441 -38.99 22.08 -17.12
C HIS A 441 -38.62 21.13 -18.25
N SER A 442 -39.65 20.45 -18.73
CA SER A 442 -39.70 19.74 -19.99
C SER A 442 -39.30 20.65 -21.16
N VAL A 443 -38.36 20.24 -22.00
CA VAL A 443 -38.42 20.54 -23.45
C VAL A 443 -37.84 19.38 -24.26
N ASN A 444 -38.57 19.07 -25.33
CA ASN A 444 -38.48 17.96 -26.28
C ASN A 444 -37.18 17.85 -27.13
N ARG A 445 -36.86 16.58 -27.45
CA ARG A 445 -36.44 15.97 -28.75
C ARG A 445 -35.39 16.65 -29.64
N MET A 446 -34.36 15.86 -30.04
CA MET A 446 -34.06 15.38 -31.43
C MET A 446 -32.89 14.35 -31.38
N ARG A 447 -33.11 13.06 -31.68
CA ARG A 447 -32.78 12.28 -32.92
C ARG A 447 -31.29 12.17 -33.34
N SER A 448 -30.69 11.02 -32.95
CA SER A 448 -29.74 10.05 -33.59
C SER A 448 -29.36 10.17 -35.09
N PRO A 449 -28.31 9.48 -35.68
CA PRO A 449 -27.88 8.09 -35.36
C PRO A 449 -26.41 7.59 -35.58
N GLN A 450 -26.13 6.48 -34.87
CA GLN A 450 -25.37 5.25 -35.20
C GLN A 450 -24.17 5.25 -36.18
N ILE A 451 -23.01 4.76 -35.71
CA ILE A 451 -22.24 3.69 -36.37
C ILE A 451 -21.73 2.74 -35.28
N GLY A 452 -22.09 1.46 -35.39
CA GLY A 452 -21.70 0.39 -34.48
C GLY A 452 -20.55 -0.48 -35.01
N LEU A 453 -19.91 -1.20 -34.09
CA LEU A 453 -19.42 -2.55 -34.37
C LEU A 453 -19.50 -3.39 -33.09
N VAL A 454 -20.09 -4.56 -33.27
CA VAL A 454 -20.63 -5.46 -32.27
C VAL A 454 -19.55 -6.44 -31.80
N CYS A 455 -19.40 -6.61 -30.49
CA CYS A 455 -18.90 -7.87 -29.91
C CYS A 455 -20.02 -8.43 -29.03
N ARG A 456 -20.59 -9.56 -29.44
CA ARG A 456 -21.62 -10.30 -28.71
C ARG A 456 -20.99 -11.14 -27.60
N GLY A 457 -21.15 -10.65 -26.38
CA GLY A 457 -21.13 -11.35 -25.10
C GLY A 457 -21.86 -10.40 -24.13
N ASN A 458 -22.88 -10.86 -23.41
CA ASN A 458 -23.83 -10.02 -22.66
C ASN A 458 -23.23 -9.28 -21.44
N SER A 459 -22.32 -8.33 -21.64
CA SER A 459 -21.93 -7.36 -20.61
C SER A 459 -21.71 -5.98 -21.25
N ASN A 460 -22.67 -5.08 -21.06
CA ASN A 460 -22.74 -3.73 -21.64
C ASN A 460 -21.91 -2.67 -20.89
N PHE A 461 -20.82 -3.06 -20.21
CA PHE A 461 -20.02 -2.13 -19.39
C PHE A 461 -18.57 -2.12 -19.86
N ALA A 462 -18.07 -0.94 -20.21
CA ALA A 462 -16.67 -0.76 -20.60
C ALA A 462 -15.76 -0.64 -19.37
N LEU A 463 -14.51 -1.09 -19.51
CA LEU A 463 -13.44 -0.98 -18.51
C LEU A 463 -13.33 0.45 -17.94
N GLY A 464 -13.45 0.61 -16.63
CA GLY A 464 -13.26 1.90 -15.95
C GLY A 464 -14.47 2.84 -15.98
N GLU A 465 -15.65 2.34 -16.34
CA GLU A 465 -16.92 3.04 -16.11
C GLU A 465 -17.20 3.20 -14.62
N GLN A 466 -17.82 4.33 -14.27
CA GLN A 466 -18.29 4.60 -12.91
C GLN A 466 -19.81 4.52 -12.89
N ILE A 467 -20.35 4.05 -11.77
CA ILE A 467 -21.78 3.99 -11.53
C ILE A 467 -22.09 4.61 -10.19
N LEU A 468 -23.25 5.24 -10.09
CA LEU A 468 -23.87 5.62 -8.83
C LEU A 468 -24.93 4.57 -8.53
N TYR A 469 -24.79 3.87 -7.42
CA TYR A 469 -25.76 2.87 -6.98
C TYR A 469 -26.20 3.23 -5.56
N ASN A 470 -27.50 3.44 -5.35
CA ASN A 470 -28.07 3.94 -4.09
C ASN A 470 -27.38 5.21 -3.56
N GLY A 471 -26.96 6.11 -4.45
CA GLY A 471 -26.31 7.37 -4.07
C GLY A 471 -24.84 7.25 -3.69
N VAL A 472 -24.20 6.08 -3.85
CA VAL A 472 -22.77 5.86 -3.64
C VAL A 472 -22.08 5.56 -4.97
N GLU A 473 -20.90 6.14 -5.19
CA GLU A 473 -20.14 5.99 -6.44
C GLU A 473 -19.17 4.79 -6.38
N TYR A 474 -19.24 3.95 -7.42
CA TYR A 474 -18.41 2.77 -7.61
C TYR A 474 -17.76 2.81 -9.00
N GLY A 475 -16.54 2.26 -9.11
CA GLY A 475 -15.91 1.96 -10.39
C GLY A 475 -16.18 0.52 -10.79
N ILE A 476 -16.09 0.21 -12.09
CA ILE A 476 -16.21 -1.15 -12.60
C ILE A 476 -14.85 -1.63 -13.11
N ALA A 477 -14.32 -2.69 -12.50
CA ALA A 477 -13.10 -3.37 -12.90
C ALA A 477 -13.28 -4.18 -14.20
N ALA A 478 -12.18 -4.64 -14.79
CA ALA A 478 -12.19 -5.44 -16.02
C ALA A 478 -13.00 -6.74 -15.91
N SER A 479 -13.08 -7.29 -14.70
CA SER A 479 -13.83 -8.49 -14.36
C SER A 479 -15.33 -8.24 -14.26
N GLY A 480 -15.80 -6.99 -14.32
CA GLY A 480 -17.17 -6.61 -13.98
C GLY A 480 -17.39 -6.40 -12.48
N GLU A 481 -16.34 -6.53 -11.67
CA GLU A 481 -16.39 -6.31 -10.22
C GLU A 481 -16.44 -4.81 -9.88
N LEU A 482 -17.19 -4.45 -8.84
CA LEU A 482 -17.24 -3.10 -8.33
C LEU A 482 -16.01 -2.80 -7.48
N VAL A 483 -15.47 -1.60 -7.64
CA VAL A 483 -14.47 -1.01 -6.74
C VAL A 483 -15.07 0.20 -6.04
N SER A 484 -14.91 0.29 -4.73
CA SER A 484 -15.30 1.48 -3.98
C SER A 484 -14.52 2.67 -4.52
N LEU A 485 -15.18 3.79 -4.81
CA LEU A 485 -14.47 5.04 -5.09
C LEU A 485 -14.54 6.02 -3.91
N THR A 486 -15.13 5.57 -2.81
CA THR A 486 -15.40 6.42 -1.67
C THR A 486 -14.16 6.54 -0.78
N GLN A 487 -13.77 7.77 -0.50
CA GLN A 487 -12.79 8.10 0.54
C GLN A 487 -13.51 8.42 1.84
N ILE A 488 -12.92 8.02 2.98
CA ILE A 488 -13.49 8.29 4.30
C ILE A 488 -12.80 9.49 4.94
N THR A 489 -13.58 10.51 5.26
CA THR A 489 -13.15 11.58 6.15
C THR A 489 -13.45 11.19 7.61
N LEU A 490 -12.42 11.27 8.45
CA LEU A 490 -12.52 11.06 9.90
C LEU A 490 -12.32 12.37 10.66
N PRO A 491 -13.02 12.59 11.78
CA PRO A 491 -12.72 13.71 12.67
C PRO A 491 -11.25 13.66 13.14
N GLN A 492 -10.60 14.82 13.29
CA GLN A 492 -9.20 14.92 13.72
C GLN A 492 -8.89 14.09 14.99
N PRO A 493 -9.71 14.13 16.06
CA PRO A 493 -9.44 13.33 17.26
C PRO A 493 -9.46 11.80 17.00
N ILE A 494 -10.33 11.34 16.10
CA ILE A 494 -10.44 9.93 15.72
C ILE A 494 -9.21 9.52 14.91
N LEU A 495 -8.76 10.39 14.01
CA LEU A 495 -7.59 10.13 13.19
C LEU A 495 -6.29 10.10 13.99
N GLU A 496 -6.12 11.00 14.96
CA GLU A 496 -4.96 11.00 15.87
C GLU A 496 -4.88 9.67 16.64
N ARG A 497 -5.98 9.24 17.26
CA ARG A 497 -6.03 7.95 17.96
C ARG A 497 -5.86 6.77 17.00
N LEU A 498 -6.40 6.86 15.79
CA LEU A 498 -6.22 5.83 14.78
C LEU A 498 -4.75 5.70 14.37
N ASN A 499 -4.04 6.81 14.17
CA ASN A 499 -2.61 6.78 13.88
C ASN A 499 -1.82 6.09 15.00
N ASN A 500 -2.24 6.25 16.26
CA ASN A 500 -1.66 5.51 17.39
C ASN A 500 -1.97 4.00 17.37
N ILE A 501 -3.16 3.59 16.91
CA ILE A 501 -3.47 2.18 16.67
C ILE A 501 -2.60 1.59 15.56
N LEU A 502 -2.35 2.39 14.51
CA LEU A 502 -1.63 1.95 13.32
C LEU A 502 -0.11 1.91 13.54
N SER A 503 0.43 2.80 14.38
CA SER A 503 1.86 2.85 14.66
C SER A 503 2.38 1.55 15.30
N SER A 504 3.58 1.14 14.89
CA SER A 504 4.25 -0.08 15.35
C SER A 504 4.90 0.05 16.73
N ASP A 505 5.04 1.29 17.22
CA ASP A 505 5.95 1.64 18.32
C ASP A 505 5.27 2.01 19.63
N GLY A 506 3.94 1.95 19.70
CA GLY A 506 3.21 1.85 20.98
C GLY A 506 3.57 2.91 22.04
N GLN A 507 3.91 4.12 21.63
CA GLN A 507 4.36 5.16 22.59
C GLN A 507 3.20 5.83 23.34
N GLU A 508 1.94 5.63 22.94
CA GLU A 508 0.78 6.13 23.70
C GLU A 508 -0.14 5.00 24.17
N CYS A 509 -0.45 5.01 25.47
CA CYS A 509 -1.41 4.11 26.11
C CYS A 509 -2.84 4.44 25.65
N LEU A 510 -3.34 3.74 24.63
CA LEU A 510 -4.76 3.78 24.28
C LEU A 510 -5.59 2.95 25.28
N TYR A 511 -6.75 3.47 25.66
CA TYR A 511 -7.71 2.78 26.50
C TYR A 511 -8.65 1.92 25.64
N ALA A 512 -9.25 0.87 26.21
CA ALA A 512 -10.22 0.01 25.50
C ALA A 512 -11.37 0.81 24.86
N LYS A 513 -11.80 1.91 25.49
CA LYS A 513 -12.81 2.83 24.93
C LYS A 513 -12.41 3.46 23.59
N ASP A 514 -11.12 3.68 23.35
CA ASP A 514 -10.64 4.35 22.13
C ASP A 514 -10.79 3.43 20.92
N TYR A 515 -10.54 2.12 21.11
CA TYR A 515 -10.77 1.10 20.08
C TYR A 515 -12.26 1.01 19.72
N ILE A 516 -13.14 1.06 20.72
CA ILE A 516 -14.58 1.03 20.52
C ILE A 516 -15.05 2.26 19.74
N GLU A 517 -14.65 3.46 20.17
CA GLU A 517 -15.05 4.72 19.50
C GLU A 517 -14.59 4.76 18.03
N ILE A 518 -13.36 4.35 17.75
CA ILE A 518 -12.85 4.27 16.37
C ILE A 518 -13.64 3.24 15.56
N TYR A 519 -13.88 2.05 16.12
CA TYR A 519 -14.60 1.00 15.41
C TYR A 519 -16.04 1.41 15.08
N GLU A 520 -16.75 2.06 16.00
CA GLU A 520 -18.11 2.59 15.77
C GLU A 520 -18.13 3.57 14.60
N VAL A 521 -17.22 4.56 14.61
CA VAL A 521 -17.14 5.56 13.53
C VAL A 521 -16.85 4.88 12.19
N LEU A 522 -15.94 3.91 12.16
CA LEU A 522 -15.63 3.19 10.93
C LEU A 522 -16.77 2.30 10.45
N LEU A 523 -17.48 1.65 11.36
CA LEU A 523 -18.60 0.78 11.03
C LEU A 523 -19.78 1.60 10.48
N GLU A 524 -20.07 2.77 11.06
CA GLU A 524 -21.07 3.71 10.52
C GLU A 524 -20.70 4.15 9.10
N LYS A 525 -19.42 4.40 8.83
CA LYS A 525 -18.95 4.72 7.47
C LYS A 525 -19.09 3.52 6.53
N ALA A 526 -18.83 2.31 7.02
CA ALA A 526 -19.00 1.09 6.24
C ALA A 526 -20.46 0.85 5.87
N GLU A 527 -21.38 0.99 6.83
CA GLU A 527 -22.84 0.95 6.60
C GLU A 527 -23.26 1.96 5.53
N LYS A 528 -22.67 3.16 5.52
CA LYS A 528 -23.00 4.17 4.53
C LYS A 528 -22.46 3.85 3.14
N PHE A 529 -21.20 3.41 3.04
CA PHE A 529 -20.46 3.42 1.77
C PHE A 529 -20.18 2.04 1.16
N SER A 530 -20.41 0.96 1.90
CA SER A 530 -20.20 -0.40 1.41
C SER A 530 -21.51 -1.18 1.34
N LEU A 531 -21.82 -1.68 0.14
CA LEU A 531 -23.02 -2.45 -0.15
C LEU A 531 -23.20 -3.64 0.78
N PHE A 532 -22.09 -4.30 1.16
CA PHE A 532 -22.13 -5.44 2.06
C PHE A 532 -22.75 -5.11 3.43
N TYR A 533 -22.50 -3.90 3.96
CA TYR A 533 -22.97 -3.47 5.28
C TYR A 533 -24.34 -2.76 5.24
N GLN A 534 -24.81 -2.33 4.07
CA GLN A 534 -26.04 -1.52 3.91
C GLN A 534 -27.35 -2.26 4.26
N HIS A 535 -27.36 -3.59 4.25
CA HIS A 535 -28.61 -4.35 4.12
C HIS A 535 -29.28 -4.82 5.43
N SER A 536 -28.71 -4.55 6.61
CA SER A 536 -29.36 -4.89 7.89
C SER A 536 -28.68 -4.25 9.10
N THR A 537 -29.38 -3.40 9.86
CA THR A 537 -28.89 -2.89 11.16
C THR A 537 -28.49 -4.01 12.12
N ILE A 538 -29.22 -5.13 12.07
CA ILE A 538 -28.94 -6.36 12.85
C ILE A 538 -27.53 -6.92 12.54
N PHE A 539 -27.02 -6.77 11.32
CA PHE A 539 -25.71 -7.29 10.94
C PHE A 539 -24.60 -6.51 11.67
N SER A 540 -24.64 -5.18 11.58
CA SER A 540 -23.68 -4.32 12.25
C SER A 540 -23.79 -4.40 13.76
N ASP A 541 -24.99 -4.54 14.32
CA ASP A 541 -25.17 -4.72 15.76
C ASP A 541 -24.51 -6.01 16.25
N ASN A 542 -24.61 -7.11 15.49
CA ASN A 542 -23.89 -8.34 15.80
C ASN A 542 -22.37 -8.17 15.69
N LEU A 543 -21.87 -7.41 14.71
CA LEU A 543 -20.44 -7.09 14.60
C LEU A 543 -19.95 -6.25 15.78
N ARG A 544 -20.73 -5.25 16.24
CA ARG A 544 -20.44 -4.46 17.45
C ARG A 544 -20.31 -5.36 18.67
N GLN A 545 -21.32 -6.21 18.90
CA GLN A 545 -21.33 -7.13 20.03
C GLN A 545 -20.12 -8.08 19.99
N TRP A 546 -19.82 -8.63 18.82
CA TRP A 546 -18.63 -9.47 18.64
C TRP A 546 -17.33 -8.70 18.95
N PHE A 547 -17.18 -7.48 18.42
CA PHE A 547 -15.99 -6.64 18.62
C PHE A 547 -15.73 -6.31 20.10
N TYR A 548 -16.79 -6.09 20.90
CA TYR A 548 -16.66 -5.77 22.32
C TYR A 548 -16.07 -6.94 23.15
N HIS A 549 -16.19 -8.18 22.68
CA HIS A 549 -15.69 -9.36 23.39
C HIS A 549 -14.27 -9.77 22.99
N LEU A 550 -13.66 -9.04 22.05
CA LEU A 550 -12.31 -9.31 21.57
C LEU A 550 -11.23 -8.81 22.54
N SER A 551 -10.06 -9.46 22.48
CA SER A 551 -8.85 -8.88 23.07
C SER A 551 -8.45 -7.58 22.35
N ILE A 552 -7.67 -6.71 23.00
CA ILE A 552 -7.21 -5.44 22.42
C ILE A 552 -6.45 -5.66 21.09
N GLN A 553 -5.67 -6.74 21.00
CA GLN A 553 -4.94 -7.08 19.78
C GLN A 553 -5.89 -7.49 18.64
N GLU A 554 -6.99 -8.15 18.96
CA GLU A 554 -8.04 -8.53 18.01
C GLU A 554 -8.90 -7.34 17.59
N GLN A 555 -9.21 -6.43 18.51
CA GLN A 555 -9.87 -5.16 18.22
C GLN A 555 -9.04 -4.32 17.25
N ARG A 556 -7.75 -4.15 17.54
CA ARG A 556 -6.78 -3.51 16.62
C ARG A 556 -6.85 -4.11 15.23
N GLN A 557 -6.79 -5.44 15.13
CA GLN A 557 -6.79 -6.12 13.85
C GLN A 557 -8.12 -5.95 13.09
N SER A 558 -9.23 -5.93 13.80
CA SER A 558 -10.56 -5.73 13.23
C SER A 558 -10.74 -4.30 12.70
N ILE A 559 -10.22 -3.30 13.41
CA ILE A 559 -10.15 -1.91 12.92
C ILE A 559 -9.32 -1.84 11.63
N ILE A 560 -8.13 -2.44 11.60
CA ILE A 560 -7.26 -2.46 10.41
C ILE A 560 -7.97 -3.14 9.22
N SER A 561 -8.68 -4.23 9.47
CA SER A 561 -9.47 -4.93 8.45
C SER A 561 -10.58 -4.05 7.89
N LEU A 562 -11.38 -3.44 8.77
CA LEU A 562 -12.48 -2.57 8.35
C LEU A 562 -11.96 -1.37 7.56
N LEU A 563 -10.86 -0.76 7.99
CA LEU A 563 -10.16 0.28 7.23
C LEU A 563 -9.73 -0.20 5.86
N HIS A 564 -9.10 -1.39 5.78
CA HIS A 564 -8.70 -1.98 4.52
C HIS A 564 -9.89 -2.14 3.58
N GLY A 565 -11.03 -2.57 4.13
CA GLY A 565 -12.29 -2.72 3.42
C GLY A 565 -12.84 -1.44 2.82
N LEU A 566 -12.61 -0.33 3.50
CA LEU A 566 -13.13 0.99 3.17
C LEU A 566 -12.20 1.83 2.29
N ARG A 567 -11.03 1.31 1.91
CA ARG A 567 -10.09 2.01 1.04
C ARG A 567 -10.70 2.27 -0.33
N ALA A 568 -10.42 3.45 -0.88
CA ALA A 568 -10.78 3.76 -2.25
C ALA A 568 -10.05 2.82 -3.23
N VAL A 569 -10.68 2.56 -4.37
CA VAL A 569 -10.25 1.70 -5.49
C VAL A 569 -10.20 0.20 -5.15
N ARG A 570 -10.64 -0.16 -3.96
CA ARG A 570 -10.65 -1.55 -3.50
C ARG A 570 -11.87 -2.30 -4.03
N SER A 571 -11.67 -3.54 -4.48
CA SER A 571 -12.76 -4.44 -4.85
C SER A 571 -13.73 -4.64 -3.69
N CYS A 572 -15.03 -4.61 -4.02
CA CYS A 572 -16.13 -4.86 -3.11
C CYS A 572 -16.66 -6.29 -3.20
N GLY A 573 -15.98 -7.22 -3.89
CA GLY A 573 -16.44 -8.60 -4.04
C GLY A 573 -17.81 -8.78 -4.72
N ILE A 574 -18.36 -7.72 -5.33
CA ILE A 574 -19.68 -7.64 -5.95
C ILE A 574 -19.49 -7.39 -7.43
N PHE A 575 -20.17 -8.15 -8.27
CA PHE A 575 -20.16 -7.95 -9.71
C PHE A 575 -21.34 -7.07 -10.10
N VAL A 576 -21.14 -6.20 -11.09
CA VAL A 576 -22.16 -5.29 -11.63
C VAL A 576 -23.42 -6.04 -12.09
N GLU A 577 -23.27 -7.29 -12.52
CA GLU A 577 -24.38 -8.15 -12.92
C GLU A 577 -25.30 -8.57 -11.76
N HIS A 578 -24.84 -8.46 -10.52
CA HIS A 578 -25.64 -8.72 -9.32
C HIS A 578 -26.43 -7.48 -8.84
N LEU A 579 -26.22 -6.31 -9.45
CA LEU A 579 -26.91 -5.08 -9.04
C LEU A 579 -28.30 -4.98 -9.65
N ASP A 580 -29.21 -4.34 -8.92
CA ASP A 580 -30.51 -3.92 -9.44
C ASP A 580 -30.34 -2.71 -10.37
N TYR A 581 -30.64 -2.90 -11.65
CA TYR A 581 -30.48 -1.89 -12.68
C TYR A 581 -31.34 -0.63 -12.45
N GLU A 582 -32.47 -0.74 -11.74
CA GLU A 582 -33.35 0.41 -11.43
C GLU A 582 -32.66 1.44 -10.52
N HIS A 583 -31.74 1.00 -9.67
CA HIS A 583 -31.02 1.83 -8.71
C HIS A 583 -29.66 2.31 -9.21
N MET A 584 -29.30 1.97 -10.45
CA MET A 584 -27.98 2.22 -11.02
C MET A 584 -28.01 3.37 -12.03
N ILE A 585 -27.22 4.41 -11.78
CA ILE A 585 -27.02 5.53 -12.70
C ILE A 585 -25.59 5.47 -13.23
N ARG A 586 -25.41 5.54 -14.55
CA ARG A 586 -24.06 5.62 -15.14
C ARG A 586 -23.47 7.01 -14.91
N VAL A 587 -22.26 7.06 -14.37
CA VAL A 587 -21.50 8.29 -14.13
C VAL A 587 -20.37 8.36 -15.16
N ASP A 588 -20.46 9.29 -16.10
CA ASP A 588 -19.46 9.43 -17.16
C ASP A 588 -18.41 10.47 -16.75
N ARG A 589 -17.32 10.01 -16.11
CA ARG A 589 -16.26 10.89 -15.59
C ARG A 589 -14.84 10.32 -15.62
N SER A 590 -14.59 9.10 -16.10
CA SER A 590 -13.29 8.45 -15.87
C SER A 590 -12.13 9.34 -16.34
N VAL A 591 -10.94 9.28 -15.72
CA VAL A 591 -9.61 9.93 -16.03
C VAL A 591 -8.50 8.91 -16.22
N THR A 592 -8.73 7.72 -15.70
CA THR A 592 -7.74 6.71 -15.35
C THR A 592 -7.12 5.99 -16.55
N GLY A 593 -7.79 5.97 -17.71
CA GLY A 593 -7.27 5.30 -18.92
C GLY A 593 -6.06 5.97 -19.61
N MET A 594 -5.72 7.24 -19.33
CA MET A 594 -4.74 7.96 -20.17
C MET A 594 -3.28 7.56 -19.96
N PHE A 595 -2.90 7.06 -18.78
CA PHE A 595 -1.52 6.60 -18.54
C PHE A 595 -1.36 5.08 -18.69
N GLU A 596 -2.45 4.32 -18.58
CA GLU A 596 -2.41 2.85 -18.69
C GLU A 596 -2.63 2.34 -20.12
N GLN A 597 -3.38 3.05 -20.97
CA GLN A 597 -3.69 2.56 -22.33
C GLN A 597 -2.52 2.56 -23.32
N LYS A 598 -1.46 3.35 -23.10
CA LYS A 598 -0.22 3.20 -23.91
C LYS A 598 0.54 1.91 -23.62
N ARG A 599 0.26 1.21 -22.51
CA ARG A 599 0.91 -0.07 -22.17
C ARG A 599 0.23 -1.30 -22.75
N LYS A 600 -1.02 -1.21 -23.21
CA LYS A 600 -1.73 -2.36 -23.82
C LYS A 600 -1.50 -2.51 -25.34
N TYR A 601 -1.02 -1.47 -26.03
CA TYR A 601 -0.80 -1.53 -27.49
C TYR A 601 0.66 -1.78 -27.93
N LEU A 602 1.57 -2.06 -27.00
CA LEU A 602 2.98 -2.37 -27.30
C LEU A 602 3.42 -3.79 -26.87
N LEU A 603 2.49 -4.63 -26.38
CA LEU A 603 2.77 -6.01 -25.95
C LEU A 603 1.97 -7.07 -26.71
N CYS A 604 1.25 -6.69 -27.77
CA CYS A 604 0.69 -7.63 -28.75
C CYS A 604 1.36 -7.50 -30.12
N ALA A 605 2.49 -6.79 -30.21
CA ALA A 605 3.30 -6.68 -31.41
C ALA A 605 4.79 -6.69 -31.02
N THR A 606 5.25 -7.84 -30.55
CA THR A 606 6.60 -8.43 -30.70
C THR A 606 6.64 -9.74 -29.94
#